data_AF-A0A9P1BGK0-F1
#
_entry.id   AF-A0A9P1BGK0-F1
#
_cell.length_a   1.000
_cell.length_b   1.000
_cell.length_c   1.000
_cell.angle_alpha   90.00
_cell.angle_beta   90.00
_cell.angle_gamma   90.00
#
_symmetry.space_group_name_H-M   'P 1'
#
loop_
_entity.id
_entity.type
_entity.pdbx_description
1 polymer ?
#
loop_
_entity_poly.entity_id
_entity_poly.type
_entity_poly.pdbx_seq_one_letter_code
_entity_poly.pdbx_strand_id
1 'polypeptide(L)'
;MKQLYLEYLQSGEDWLSSSIVVSQRQSNTSTTGGRTGWLTRNDLLVKYHQNTALVDQLIQAKTAAGQSRAHPEFPHAEDMKQYKVWLEDYEVNEDSNQRLVAVSREAEGTHDGQVQPNQSGDQNSGNNPPPKPPRVPKEKKEKTEDQLARAAIVKVNANLLEITQWNFKLQKANVADLIAQAFVSQMENEGVELRKAKAALEDALANGTDLNMPRVALDAANEQYKSASAQIRKTAVPPKAAKAKAKASAKAKANAGPST
;
A
#
# COMPACT_ATOMS: atom_id res chain seq x y z
N MET A 1 32.17 6.40 -12.93
CA MET A 1 31.88 7.67 -13.66
C MET A 1 32.86 7.95 -14.81
N LYS A 2 34.19 7.92 -14.61
CA LYS A 2 35.15 8.15 -15.72
C LYS A 2 35.00 7.17 -16.91
N GLN A 3 34.70 5.89 -16.64
CA GLN A 3 34.52 4.88 -17.70
C GLN A 3 33.25 5.09 -18.55
N LEU A 4 32.13 5.49 -17.95
CA LEU A 4 30.89 5.82 -18.67
C LEU A 4 31.09 6.97 -19.66
N TYR A 5 31.89 7.97 -19.27
CA TYR A 5 32.22 9.10 -20.13
C TYR A 5 33.13 8.69 -21.29
N LEU A 6 34.04 7.74 -21.09
CA LEU A 6 34.92 7.24 -22.14
C LEU A 6 34.17 6.38 -23.17
N GLU A 7 33.24 5.53 -22.74
CA GLU A 7 32.39 4.77 -23.66
C GLU A 7 31.45 5.67 -24.44
N TYR A 8 30.92 6.73 -23.82
CA TYR A 8 30.14 7.76 -24.51
C TYR A 8 30.93 8.48 -25.60
N LEU A 9 32.18 8.84 -25.30
CA LEU A 9 33.06 9.43 -26.31
C LEU A 9 33.41 8.43 -27.41
N GLN A 10 33.61 7.15 -27.07
CA GLN A 10 33.90 6.09 -28.05
C GLN A 10 32.70 5.75 -28.95
N SER A 11 31.47 5.90 -28.46
CA SER A 11 30.25 5.73 -29.25
C SER A 11 29.88 6.97 -30.07
N GLY A 12 30.78 7.95 -30.19
CA GLY A 12 30.55 9.17 -30.97
C GLY A 12 29.49 10.06 -30.34
N GLU A 13 29.45 10.11 -29.00
CA GLU A 13 28.44 10.86 -28.24
C GLU A 13 27.00 10.35 -28.40
N ASP A 14 26.83 9.10 -28.87
CA ASP A 14 25.55 8.41 -28.95
C ASP A 14 25.42 7.34 -27.87
N TRP A 15 24.60 7.60 -26.85
CA TRP A 15 24.35 6.65 -25.76
C TRP A 15 23.66 5.37 -26.23
N LEU A 16 22.89 5.43 -27.33
CA LEU A 16 22.17 4.26 -27.86
C LEU A 16 23.11 3.26 -28.53
N SER A 17 24.29 3.72 -28.95
CA SER A 17 25.33 2.91 -29.59
C SER A 17 26.37 2.36 -28.58
N SER A 18 26.30 2.75 -27.31
CA SER A 18 27.21 2.27 -26.26
C SER A 18 26.80 0.88 -25.75
N SER A 19 27.73 -0.06 -25.59
CA SER A 19 27.45 -1.44 -25.15
C SER A 19 27.19 -1.57 -23.64
N ILE A 20 26.74 -0.51 -22.98
CA ILE A 20 26.52 -0.50 -21.53
C ILE A 20 25.25 -1.28 -21.22
N VAL A 21 25.41 -2.48 -20.67
CA VAL A 21 24.30 -3.30 -20.20
C VAL A 21 23.82 -2.77 -18.85
N VAL A 22 22.71 -2.03 -18.84
CA VAL A 22 22.04 -1.67 -17.58
C VAL A 22 21.28 -2.87 -17.06
N SER A 23 21.89 -3.62 -16.14
CA SER A 23 21.21 -4.71 -15.43
C SER A 23 20.40 -4.15 -14.25
N GLN A 24 19.11 -3.95 -14.46
CA GLN A 24 18.19 -3.59 -13.39
C GLN A 24 17.71 -4.87 -12.69
N ARG A 25 18.17 -5.10 -11.46
CA ARG A 25 17.70 -6.23 -10.65
C ARG A 25 16.62 -5.75 -9.70
N GLN A 26 15.38 -6.16 -9.95
CA GLN A 26 14.28 -6.02 -9.00
C GLN A 26 14.17 -7.31 -8.19
N SER A 27 14.19 -7.19 -6.86
CA SER A 27 13.91 -8.31 -5.97
C SER A 27 12.75 -7.92 -5.07
N ASN A 28 11.66 -8.69 -5.16
CA ASN A 28 10.53 -8.56 -4.26
C ASN A 28 10.71 -9.59 -3.15
N THR A 29 10.89 -9.13 -1.92
CA THR A 29 10.95 -10.01 -0.76
C THR A 29 9.67 -9.81 0.04
N SER A 30 8.76 -10.77 -0.06
CA SER A 30 7.60 -10.83 0.82
C SER A 30 8.06 -11.43 2.14
N THR A 31 8.09 -10.61 3.19
CA THR A 31 8.35 -11.09 4.55
C THR A 31 7.07 -10.94 5.34
N THR A 32 6.59 -12.04 5.91
CA THR A 32 5.51 -11.98 6.90
C THR A 32 6.10 -11.39 8.18
N GLY A 33 5.88 -10.09 8.36
CA GLY A 33 6.16 -9.41 9.61
C GLY A 33 5.01 -9.63 10.59
N GLY A 34 5.29 -9.49 11.87
CA GLY A 34 4.23 -9.57 12.87
C GLY A 34 4.73 -9.18 14.25
N ARG A 35 3.77 -8.91 15.13
CA ARG A 35 4.07 -8.70 16.55
C ARG A 35 3.96 -10.02 17.27
N THR A 36 5.02 -10.48 17.91
CA THR A 36 4.92 -11.60 18.87
C THR A 36 4.59 -11.10 20.26
N GLY A 37 3.77 -11.86 20.97
CA GLY A 37 3.37 -11.60 22.35
C GLY A 37 3.35 -12.89 23.16
N TRP A 38 3.20 -12.73 24.47
CA TRP A 38 3.12 -13.82 25.43
C TRP A 38 1.69 -13.87 25.96
N LEU A 39 0.98 -14.95 25.68
CA LEU A 39 -0.43 -15.13 26.07
C LEU A 39 -0.58 -16.32 27.03
N THR A 40 -1.50 -16.19 27.99
CA THR A 40 -1.88 -17.31 28.87
C THR A 40 -2.81 -18.28 28.14
N ARG A 41 -3.06 -19.46 28.73
CA ARG A 41 -4.04 -20.42 28.17
C ARG A 41 -5.42 -19.79 27.98
N ASN A 42 -5.86 -18.97 28.93
CA ASN A 42 -7.16 -18.28 28.86
C ASN A 42 -7.21 -17.28 27.70
N ASP A 43 -6.14 -16.51 27.49
CA ASP A 43 -6.05 -15.56 26.36
C ASP A 43 -6.06 -16.29 25.01
N LEU A 44 -5.41 -17.45 24.93
CA LEU A 44 -5.43 -18.29 23.72
C LEU A 44 -6.84 -18.84 23.45
N LEU A 45 -7.57 -19.26 24.48
CA LEU A 45 -8.97 -19.67 24.32
C LEU A 45 -9.82 -18.52 23.78
N VAL A 46 -9.63 -17.29 24.26
CA VAL A 46 -10.34 -16.12 23.70
C VAL A 46 -9.95 -15.90 22.23
N LYS A 47 -8.64 -15.97 21.91
CA LYS A 47 -8.13 -15.75 20.55
C LYS A 47 -8.60 -16.81 19.54
N TYR A 48 -8.74 -18.06 19.96
CA TYR A 48 -9.14 -19.19 19.12
C TYR A 48 -10.60 -19.62 19.38
N HIS A 49 -11.48 -18.68 19.73
CA HIS A 49 -12.93 -18.88 19.83
C HIS A 49 -13.35 -20.06 20.74
N GLN A 50 -12.71 -20.19 21.90
CA GLN A 50 -12.89 -21.24 22.89
C GLN A 50 -12.64 -22.67 22.39
N ASN A 51 -11.88 -22.84 21.32
CA ASN A 51 -11.48 -24.16 20.83
C ASN A 51 -10.37 -24.77 21.72
N THR A 52 -10.79 -25.55 22.71
CA THR A 52 -9.88 -26.18 23.69
C THR A 52 -8.91 -27.17 23.07
N ALA A 53 -9.36 -28.00 22.13
CA ALA A 53 -8.52 -29.01 21.48
C ALA A 53 -7.36 -28.37 20.70
N LEU A 54 -7.63 -27.30 19.96
CA LEU A 54 -6.61 -26.58 19.20
C LEU A 54 -5.61 -25.89 20.14
N VAL A 55 -6.11 -25.23 21.20
CA VAL A 55 -5.25 -24.54 22.17
C VAL A 55 -4.34 -25.53 22.90
N ASP A 56 -4.83 -26.70 23.28
CA ASP A 56 -4.02 -27.71 23.96
C ASP A 56 -2.93 -28.29 23.03
N GLN A 57 -3.25 -28.53 21.75
CA GLN A 57 -2.25 -28.91 20.75
C GLN A 57 -1.19 -27.82 20.55
N LEU A 58 -1.60 -26.55 20.49
CA LEU A 58 -0.70 -25.42 20.34
C LEU A 58 0.21 -25.27 21.57
N ILE A 59 -0.33 -25.42 22.78
CA ILE A 59 0.44 -25.39 24.02
C ILE A 59 1.48 -26.52 24.05
N GLN A 60 1.11 -27.73 23.64
CA GLN A 60 2.03 -28.86 23.57
C GLN A 60 3.18 -28.57 22.60
N ALA A 61 2.87 -28.08 21.39
CA ALA A 61 3.86 -27.72 20.39
C ALA A 61 4.80 -26.60 20.87
N LYS A 62 4.25 -25.55 21.51
CA LYS A 62 5.04 -24.43 22.06
C LYS A 62 5.92 -24.84 23.22
N THR A 63 5.44 -25.76 24.06
CA THR A 63 6.23 -26.30 25.18
C THR A 63 7.39 -27.13 24.65
N ALA A 64 7.15 -28.00 23.66
CA ALA A 64 8.20 -28.78 23.01
C ALA A 64 9.26 -27.91 22.31
N ALA A 65 8.83 -26.77 21.74
CA ALA A 65 9.73 -25.80 21.09
C ALA A 65 10.45 -24.86 22.07
N GLY A 66 10.28 -25.00 23.39
CA GLY A 66 10.87 -24.09 24.37
C GLY A 66 10.30 -22.67 24.35
N GLN A 67 9.12 -22.47 23.74
CA GLN A 67 8.45 -21.18 23.59
C GLN A 67 7.41 -20.92 24.70
N SER A 68 7.72 -21.36 25.91
CA SER A 68 6.89 -21.19 27.10
C SER A 68 7.70 -20.59 28.25
N ARG A 69 7.07 -19.76 29.08
CA ARG A 69 7.71 -19.14 30.25
C ARG A 69 6.72 -19.01 31.42
N ALA A 70 7.24 -18.94 32.63
CA ALA A 70 6.44 -18.67 33.81
C ALA A 70 5.95 -17.20 33.82
N HIS A 71 4.81 -16.96 34.46
CA HIS A 71 4.30 -15.60 34.63
C HIS A 71 5.23 -14.79 35.54
N PRO A 72 5.56 -13.52 35.23
CA PRO A 72 6.46 -12.71 36.06
C PRO A 72 5.92 -12.46 37.47
N GLU A 73 4.60 -12.31 37.63
CA GLU A 73 3.95 -12.10 38.93
C GLU A 73 3.57 -13.39 39.65
N PHE A 74 3.43 -14.51 38.92
CA PHE A 74 2.96 -15.79 39.45
C PHE A 74 3.82 -16.95 38.91
N PRO A 75 5.10 -17.06 39.32
CA PRO A 75 6.05 -17.98 38.71
C PRO A 75 5.74 -19.46 38.98
N HIS A 76 5.00 -19.77 40.04
CA HIS A 76 4.67 -21.15 40.45
C HIS A 76 3.29 -21.62 39.97
N ALA A 77 2.50 -20.73 39.37
CA ALA A 77 1.15 -21.02 38.91
C ALA A 77 1.19 -21.60 37.48
N GLU A 78 0.92 -22.90 37.32
CA GLU A 78 1.00 -23.58 36.02
C GLU A 78 -0.06 -23.09 35.03
N ASP A 79 -1.23 -22.69 35.53
CA ASP A 79 -2.34 -22.13 34.77
C ASP A 79 -2.04 -20.73 34.20
N MET A 80 -1.13 -20.00 34.84
CA MET A 80 -0.67 -18.68 34.41
C MET A 80 0.53 -18.73 33.47
N LYS A 81 0.97 -19.92 33.05
CA LYS A 81 2.08 -20.08 32.11
C LYS A 81 1.78 -19.35 30.79
N GLN A 82 2.78 -18.63 30.30
CA GLN A 82 2.66 -17.84 29.09
C GLN A 82 3.34 -18.53 27.91
N TYR A 83 2.73 -18.42 26.73
CA TYR A 83 3.18 -19.03 25.49
C TYR A 83 3.41 -17.97 24.43
N LYS A 84 4.53 -18.07 23.69
CA LYS A 84 4.87 -17.10 22.65
C LYS A 84 4.04 -17.35 21.39
N VAL A 85 3.24 -16.37 21.00
CA VAL A 85 2.35 -16.43 19.83
C VAL A 85 2.39 -15.14 19.03
N TRP A 86 2.06 -15.22 17.74
CA TRP A 86 1.84 -14.06 16.90
C TRP A 86 0.54 -13.39 17.32
N LEU A 87 0.57 -12.08 17.59
CA LEU A 87 -0.57 -11.26 17.98
C LEU A 87 -1.26 -10.67 16.76
N GLU A 88 -0.47 -10.12 15.86
CA GLU A 88 -0.89 -9.47 14.61
C GLU A 88 0.05 -9.93 13.50
N ASP A 89 -0.53 -10.42 12.41
CA ASP A 89 0.18 -10.72 11.17
C ASP A 89 0.01 -9.52 10.25
N TYR A 90 1.10 -8.89 9.81
CA TYR A 90 1.04 -7.89 8.76
C TYR A 90 2.05 -8.23 7.67
N GLU A 91 1.59 -8.26 6.43
CA GLU A 91 2.48 -8.45 5.29
C GLU A 91 3.37 -7.22 5.16
N VAL A 92 4.68 -7.43 5.31
CA VAL A 92 5.67 -6.42 5.00
C VAL A 92 6.12 -6.68 3.58
N ASN A 93 5.64 -5.86 2.66
CA ASN A 93 6.16 -5.79 1.31
C ASN A 93 7.32 -4.79 1.28
N GLU A 94 8.53 -5.30 1.35
CA GLU A 94 9.75 -4.50 1.13
C GLU A 94 10.11 -4.55 -0.36
N ASP A 95 9.81 -3.45 -1.06
CA ASP A 95 10.27 -3.24 -2.44
C ASP A 95 11.70 -2.67 -2.42
N SER A 96 12.69 -3.53 -2.64
CA SER A 96 14.08 -3.11 -2.79
C SER A 96 14.42 -2.94 -4.27
N ASN A 97 14.59 -1.69 -4.70
CA ASN A 97 15.05 -1.37 -6.05
C ASN A 97 16.55 -1.11 -6.05
N GLN A 98 17.34 -2.11 -6.44
CA GLN A 98 18.78 -1.94 -6.67
C GLN A 98 19.05 -1.72 -8.16
N ARG A 99 19.52 -0.52 -8.50
CA ARG A 99 19.99 -0.20 -9.85
C ARG A 99 21.51 -0.40 -9.90
N LEU A 100 21.94 -1.50 -10.49
CA LEU A 100 23.35 -1.77 -10.75
C LEU A 100 23.66 -1.42 -12.21
N VAL A 101 24.72 -0.65 -12.43
CA VAL A 101 25.26 -0.42 -13.77
C VAL A 101 26.52 -1.27 -13.85
N ALA A 102 26.43 -2.38 -14.58
CA ALA A 102 27.56 -3.29 -14.80
C ALA A 102 27.99 -3.19 -16.26
N VAL A 103 29.25 -2.85 -16.49
CA VAL A 103 29.84 -2.88 -17.83
C VAL A 103 30.33 -4.31 -18.07
N SER A 104 29.51 -5.14 -18.71
CA SER A 104 29.91 -6.47 -19.15
C SER A 104 30.65 -6.33 -20.47
N ARG A 105 31.99 -6.36 -20.41
CA ARG A 105 32.82 -6.51 -21.60
C ARG A 105 32.89 -8.00 -21.91
N GLU A 106 32.15 -8.47 -22.92
CA GLU A 106 32.44 -9.76 -23.53
C GLU A 106 33.82 -9.63 -24.19
N ALA A 107 34.86 -10.09 -23.49
CA ALA A 107 36.21 -10.15 -24.00
C ALA A 107 36.57 -11.62 -24.21
N GLU A 108 36.36 -12.12 -25.43
CA GLU A 108 37.35 -13.02 -26.01
C GLU A 108 38.66 -12.24 -26.15
N GLY A 109 39.79 -12.88 -25.81
CA GLY A 109 41.11 -12.46 -26.26
C GLY A 109 41.94 -11.66 -25.25
N THR A 110 42.64 -12.39 -24.40
CA THR A 110 44.09 -12.27 -24.10
C THR A 110 44.77 -10.91 -24.41
N HIS A 111 45.16 -10.14 -23.38
CA HIS A 111 46.47 -9.48 -23.39
C HIS A 111 46.96 -9.07 -21.99
N ASP A 112 48.16 -9.58 -21.67
CA ASP A 112 49.09 -9.12 -20.64
C ASP A 112 49.31 -7.59 -20.62
N GLY A 113 49.58 -7.02 -19.43
CA GLY A 113 50.28 -5.73 -19.37
C GLY A 113 50.03 -4.85 -18.15
N GLN A 114 50.81 -5.09 -17.09
CA GLN A 114 51.44 -4.12 -16.19
C GLN A 114 50.66 -3.00 -15.46
N VAL A 115 50.89 -3.01 -14.14
CA VAL A 115 50.61 -1.99 -13.14
C VAL A 115 51.55 -0.78 -13.29
N GLN A 116 51.03 0.44 -13.14
CA GLN A 116 51.82 1.59 -12.64
C GLN A 116 50.99 2.53 -11.74
N PRO A 117 51.56 3.06 -10.64
CA PRO A 117 50.88 3.96 -9.71
C PRO A 117 51.26 5.45 -9.87
N ASN A 118 50.48 6.29 -9.18
CA ASN A 118 50.74 7.69 -8.78
C ASN A 118 50.61 8.82 -9.81
N GLN A 119 49.72 9.78 -9.55
CA GLN A 119 50.09 11.07 -8.93
C GLN A 119 48.87 11.98 -8.66
N SER A 120 48.98 12.66 -7.52
CA SER A 120 48.16 13.72 -6.96
C SER A 120 48.19 15.00 -7.80
N GLY A 121 47.11 15.78 -7.76
CA GLY A 121 47.05 17.10 -8.37
C GLY A 121 45.75 17.82 -8.03
N ASP A 122 45.77 18.53 -6.90
CA ASP A 122 44.83 19.58 -6.52
C ASP A 122 44.82 20.69 -7.59
N GLN A 123 43.64 21.19 -8.00
CA GLN A 123 43.41 22.60 -8.32
C GLN A 123 41.95 22.91 -8.64
N ASN A 124 41.36 23.63 -7.69
CA ASN A 124 40.11 24.37 -7.73
C ASN A 124 40.20 25.51 -8.77
N SER A 125 39.22 25.60 -9.68
CA SER A 125 38.92 26.83 -10.41
C SER A 125 37.43 26.88 -10.72
N GLY A 126 36.76 27.89 -10.15
CA GLY A 126 35.34 28.12 -10.30
C GLY A 126 35.00 28.61 -11.70
N ASN A 127 33.93 28.05 -12.26
CA ASN A 127 33.21 28.65 -13.38
C ASN A 127 31.72 28.43 -13.15
N ASN A 128 31.00 29.53 -12.90
CA ASN A 128 29.54 29.55 -12.93
C ASN A 128 29.06 29.24 -14.36
N PRO A 129 28.16 28.26 -14.56
CA PRO A 129 27.58 28.03 -15.87
C PRO A 129 26.60 29.17 -16.24
N PRO A 130 26.51 29.55 -17.52
CA PRO A 130 25.58 30.58 -17.97
C PRO A 130 24.11 30.17 -17.75
N PRO A 131 23.19 31.14 -17.62
CA PRO A 131 21.78 30.86 -17.33
C PRO A 131 21.15 30.03 -18.46
N LYS A 132 20.47 28.94 -18.07
CA LYS A 132 19.79 28.04 -19.01
C LYS A 132 18.74 28.79 -19.84
N PRO A 133 18.65 28.53 -21.16
CA PRO A 133 17.61 29.13 -22.01
C PRO A 133 16.20 28.74 -21.53
N PRO A 134 15.19 29.59 -21.78
CA PRO A 134 13.81 29.34 -21.36
C PRO A 134 13.31 28.03 -21.97
N ARG A 135 12.80 27.17 -21.09
CA ARG A 135 12.33 25.82 -21.43
C ARG A 135 11.13 25.93 -22.37
N VAL A 136 11.31 25.54 -23.62
CA VAL A 136 10.21 25.38 -24.58
C VAL A 136 9.16 24.44 -23.95
N PRO A 137 7.85 24.78 -23.97
CA PRO A 137 6.80 23.93 -23.41
C PRO A 137 6.86 22.55 -24.08
N LYS A 138 7.19 21.50 -23.31
CA LYS A 138 7.15 20.13 -23.82
C LYS A 138 5.70 19.79 -24.14
N GLU A 139 5.43 19.48 -25.40
CA GLU A 139 4.15 18.92 -25.84
C GLU A 139 3.82 17.67 -25.00
N LYS A 140 2.61 17.62 -24.45
CA LYS A 140 2.14 16.48 -23.66
C LYS A 140 1.99 15.30 -24.61
N LYS A 141 2.94 14.35 -24.55
CA LYS A 141 2.78 13.04 -25.19
C LYS A 141 1.47 12.42 -24.70
N GLU A 142 0.56 12.11 -25.63
CA GLU A 142 -0.64 11.34 -25.34
C GLU A 142 -0.25 9.99 -24.76
N LYS A 143 -0.98 9.54 -23.74
CA LYS A 143 -0.72 8.27 -23.08
C LYS A 143 -1.12 7.14 -24.03
N THR A 144 -0.27 6.11 -24.12
CA THR A 144 -0.60 4.91 -24.88
C THR A 144 -1.77 4.17 -24.23
N GLU A 145 -2.49 3.37 -25.01
CA GLU A 145 -3.63 2.60 -24.52
C GLU A 145 -3.25 1.61 -23.42
N ASP A 146 -2.06 0.99 -23.51
CA ASP A 146 -1.48 0.17 -22.44
C ASP A 146 -1.28 0.97 -21.13
N GLN A 147 -0.77 2.22 -21.22
CA GLN A 147 -0.62 3.07 -20.03
C GLN A 147 -1.97 3.44 -19.41
N LEU A 148 -2.99 3.67 -20.23
CA LEU A 148 -4.35 3.94 -19.75
C LEU A 148 -4.97 2.69 -19.08
N ALA A 149 -4.79 1.51 -19.67
CA ALA A 149 -5.25 0.24 -19.09
C ALA A 149 -4.59 -0.05 -17.74
N ARG A 150 -3.26 0.10 -17.64
CA ARG A 150 -2.53 -0.06 -16.37
C ARG A 150 -2.98 0.95 -15.31
N ALA A 151 -3.20 2.20 -15.71
CA ALA A 151 -3.72 3.22 -14.79
C ALA A 151 -5.14 2.89 -14.29
N ALA A 152 -5.99 2.30 -15.15
CA ALA A 152 -7.33 1.86 -14.77
C ALA A 152 -7.27 0.72 -13.74
N ILE A 153 -6.39 -0.26 -13.93
CA ILE A 153 -6.16 -1.36 -12.98
C ILE A 153 -5.73 -0.82 -11.61
N VAL A 154 -4.77 0.10 -11.57
CA VAL A 154 -4.30 0.71 -10.31
C VAL A 154 -5.44 1.41 -9.57
N LYS A 155 -6.31 2.12 -10.30
CA LYS A 155 -7.48 2.80 -9.73
C LYS A 155 -8.48 1.81 -9.13
N VAL A 156 -8.72 0.68 -9.80
CA VAL A 156 -9.63 -0.36 -9.31
C VAL A 156 -9.07 -1.08 -8.08
N ASN A 157 -7.75 -1.31 -8.02
CA ASN A 157 -7.12 -1.90 -6.83
C ASN A 157 -7.34 -1.05 -5.58
N ALA A 158 -7.26 0.28 -5.70
CA ALA A 158 -7.58 1.18 -4.59
C ALA A 158 -9.04 1.04 -4.13
N ASN A 159 -9.98 0.89 -5.06
CA ASN A 159 -11.40 0.74 -4.75
C ASN A 159 -11.71 -0.63 -4.12
N LEU A 160 -11.07 -1.71 -4.60
CA LEU A 160 -11.17 -3.04 -4.00
C LEU A 160 -10.64 -3.06 -2.55
N LEU A 161 -9.55 -2.32 -2.27
CA LEU A 161 -9.07 -2.14 -0.91
C LEU A 161 -10.05 -1.34 -0.05
N GLU A 162 -10.73 -0.34 -0.63
CA GLU A 162 -11.79 0.36 0.08
C GLU A 162 -12.98 -0.57 0.39
N ILE A 163 -13.28 -1.56 -0.47
CA ILE A 163 -14.37 -2.52 -0.25
C ILE A 163 -14.19 -3.27 1.08
N THR A 164 -12.98 -3.77 1.33
CA THR A 164 -12.68 -4.55 2.55
C THR A 164 -12.78 -3.72 3.84
N GLN A 165 -12.74 -2.39 3.72
CA GLN A 165 -12.80 -1.47 4.86
C GLN A 165 -14.23 -1.03 5.22
N TRP A 166 -15.25 -1.37 4.42
CA TRP A 166 -16.62 -0.88 4.65
C TRP A 166 -17.21 -1.32 5.98
N ASN A 167 -16.99 -2.58 6.39
CA ASN A 167 -17.50 -3.07 7.67
C ASN A 167 -17.00 -2.20 8.83
N PHE A 168 -15.69 -1.95 8.88
CA PHE A 168 -15.08 -1.07 9.89
C PHE A 168 -15.60 0.37 9.82
N LYS A 169 -15.74 0.94 8.61
CA LYS A 169 -16.25 2.30 8.43
C LYS A 169 -17.70 2.45 8.91
N LEU A 170 -18.55 1.46 8.66
CA LEU A 170 -19.96 1.47 9.05
C LEU A 170 -20.13 1.28 10.57
N GLN A 171 -19.34 0.38 11.17
CA GLN A 171 -19.29 0.22 12.63
C GLN A 171 -18.85 1.52 13.32
N LYS A 172 -17.79 2.17 12.81
CA LYS A 172 -17.32 3.46 13.33
C LYS A 172 -18.36 4.58 13.21
N ALA A 173 -19.22 4.52 12.18
CA ALA A 173 -20.32 5.45 11.99
C ALA A 173 -21.56 5.13 12.85
N ASN A 174 -21.50 4.08 13.68
CA ASN A 174 -22.59 3.60 14.52
C ASN A 174 -23.88 3.29 13.73
N VAL A 175 -23.71 2.76 12.51
CA VAL A 175 -24.82 2.26 11.69
C VAL A 175 -25.32 0.95 12.31
N ALA A 176 -26.65 0.76 12.38
CA ALA A 176 -27.23 -0.47 12.91
C ALA A 176 -26.73 -1.71 12.16
N ASP A 177 -26.39 -2.78 12.90
CA ASP A 177 -25.71 -3.96 12.35
C ASP A 177 -26.42 -4.57 11.14
N LEU A 178 -27.75 -4.65 11.15
CA LEU A 178 -28.53 -5.19 10.03
C LEU A 178 -28.34 -4.37 8.75
N ILE A 179 -28.35 -3.05 8.87
CA ILE A 179 -28.13 -2.13 7.74
C ILE A 179 -26.66 -2.20 7.30
N ALA A 180 -25.73 -2.29 8.25
CA ALA A 180 -24.32 -2.44 7.95
C ALA A 180 -24.03 -3.71 7.15
N GLN A 181 -24.61 -4.85 7.53
CA GLN A 181 -24.49 -6.12 6.78
C GLN A 181 -25.06 -6.01 5.37
N ALA A 182 -26.22 -5.37 5.19
CA ALA A 182 -26.79 -5.16 3.86
C ALA A 182 -25.87 -4.33 2.95
N PHE A 183 -25.27 -3.25 3.48
CA PHE A 183 -24.31 -2.43 2.75
C PHE A 183 -23.00 -3.17 2.44
N VAL A 184 -22.48 -3.96 3.39
CA VAL A 184 -21.29 -4.78 3.15
C VAL A 184 -21.55 -5.80 2.04
N SER A 185 -22.69 -6.51 2.09
CA SER A 185 -23.07 -7.47 1.04
C SER A 185 -23.24 -6.79 -0.32
N GLN A 186 -23.84 -5.60 -0.37
CA GLN A 186 -23.91 -4.81 -1.60
C GLN A 186 -22.51 -4.48 -2.14
N MET A 187 -21.59 -4.00 -1.30
CA MET A 187 -20.24 -3.65 -1.72
C MET A 187 -19.40 -4.87 -2.13
N GLU A 188 -19.64 -6.03 -1.52
CA GLU A 188 -19.02 -7.30 -1.92
C GLU A 188 -19.45 -7.71 -3.33
N ASN A 189 -20.74 -7.59 -3.64
CA ASN A 189 -21.28 -7.88 -4.98
C ASN A 189 -20.67 -6.95 -6.04
N GLU A 190 -20.61 -5.64 -5.79
CA GLU A 190 -19.92 -4.69 -6.69
C GLU A 190 -18.42 -5.03 -6.82
N GLY A 191 -17.81 -5.54 -5.74
CA GLY A 191 -16.42 -6.02 -5.75
C GLY A 191 -16.20 -7.26 -6.62
N VAL A 192 -17.18 -8.14 -6.74
CA VAL A 192 -17.11 -9.31 -7.64
C VAL A 192 -17.06 -8.85 -9.10
N GLU A 193 -17.95 -7.93 -9.49
CA GLU A 193 -17.98 -7.39 -10.85
C GLU A 193 -16.69 -6.62 -11.20
N LEU A 194 -16.16 -5.83 -10.25
CA LEU A 194 -14.86 -5.16 -10.42
C LEU A 194 -13.71 -6.15 -10.64
N ARG A 195 -13.63 -7.23 -9.85
CA ARG A 195 -12.58 -8.25 -10.01
C ARG A 195 -12.70 -8.96 -11.36
N LYS A 196 -13.92 -9.27 -11.80
CA LYS A 196 -14.19 -9.90 -13.09
C LYS A 196 -13.76 -9.01 -14.26
N ALA A 197 -14.16 -7.73 -14.25
CA ALA A 197 -13.76 -6.79 -15.30
C ALA A 197 -12.24 -6.53 -15.29
N LYS A 198 -11.62 -6.46 -14.10
CA LYS A 198 -10.16 -6.33 -13.96
C LYS A 198 -9.45 -7.52 -14.57
N ALA A 199 -9.86 -8.74 -14.23
CA ALA A 199 -9.27 -9.97 -14.77
C ALA A 199 -9.36 -10.00 -16.31
N ALA A 200 -10.51 -9.63 -16.88
CA ALA A 200 -10.68 -9.54 -18.33
C ALA A 200 -9.72 -8.54 -18.99
N LEU A 201 -9.45 -7.39 -18.37
CA LEU A 201 -8.48 -6.41 -18.89
C LEU A 201 -7.03 -6.90 -18.74
N GLU A 202 -6.70 -7.58 -17.64
CA GLU A 202 -5.38 -8.18 -17.42
C GLU A 202 -5.11 -9.30 -18.43
N ASP A 203 -6.09 -10.15 -18.71
CA ASP A 203 -6.02 -11.19 -19.75
C ASP A 203 -5.83 -10.58 -21.14
N ALA A 204 -6.54 -9.49 -21.45
CA ALA A 204 -6.39 -8.79 -22.72
C ALA A 204 -5.00 -8.16 -22.88
N LEU A 205 -4.46 -7.58 -21.81
CA LEU A 205 -3.08 -7.06 -21.76
C LEU A 205 -2.05 -8.16 -21.97
N ALA A 206 -2.22 -9.32 -21.32
CA ALA A 206 -1.30 -10.44 -21.43
C ALA A 206 -1.28 -11.04 -22.84
N ASN A 207 -2.44 -11.10 -23.51
CA ASN A 207 -2.58 -11.66 -24.86
C ASN A 207 -2.34 -10.64 -25.98
N GLY A 208 -2.15 -9.35 -25.65
CA GLY A 208 -2.01 -8.28 -26.64
C GLY A 208 -3.26 -8.07 -27.51
N THR A 209 -4.45 -8.39 -26.99
CA THR A 209 -5.72 -8.18 -27.69
C THR A 209 -6.19 -6.73 -27.58
N ASP A 210 -7.23 -6.37 -28.32
CA ASP A 210 -7.85 -5.05 -28.20
C ASP A 210 -8.26 -4.74 -26.74
N LEU A 211 -7.80 -3.60 -26.23
CA LEU A 211 -7.96 -3.18 -24.85
C LEU A 211 -9.22 -2.32 -24.65
N ASN A 212 -9.81 -1.83 -25.73
CA ASN A 212 -10.88 -0.85 -25.63
C ASN A 212 -12.13 -1.43 -24.95
N MET A 213 -12.57 -2.63 -25.38
CA MET A 213 -13.74 -3.30 -24.81
C MET A 213 -13.59 -3.66 -23.32
N PRO A 214 -12.52 -4.37 -22.88
CA PRO A 214 -12.32 -4.65 -21.46
C PRO A 214 -12.13 -3.38 -20.61
N ARG A 215 -11.51 -2.32 -21.16
CA ARG A 215 -11.35 -1.05 -20.46
C ARG A 215 -12.69 -0.36 -20.22
N VAL A 216 -13.56 -0.30 -21.23
CA VAL A 216 -14.90 0.28 -21.09
C VAL A 216 -15.73 -0.51 -20.08
N ALA A 217 -15.65 -1.84 -20.08
CA ALA A 217 -16.31 -2.69 -19.10
C ALA A 217 -15.80 -2.41 -17.68
N LEU A 218 -14.49 -2.25 -17.49
CA LEU A 218 -13.89 -1.90 -16.21
C LEU A 218 -14.32 -0.51 -15.73
N ASP A 219 -14.36 0.47 -16.62
CA ASP A 219 -14.83 1.83 -16.30
C ASP A 219 -16.32 1.82 -15.90
N ALA A 220 -17.16 1.04 -16.58
CA ALA A 220 -18.57 0.90 -16.25
C ALA A 220 -18.79 0.27 -14.87
N ALA A 221 -18.11 -0.84 -14.56
CA ALA A 221 -18.16 -1.47 -13.23
C ALA A 221 -17.65 -0.52 -12.13
N ASN A 222 -16.63 0.29 -12.45
CA ASN A 222 -16.09 1.28 -11.53
C ASN A 222 -17.07 2.43 -11.24
N GLU A 223 -17.84 2.89 -12.23
CA GLU A 223 -18.88 3.89 -12.00
C GLU A 223 -20.06 3.33 -11.18
N GLN A 224 -20.43 2.05 -11.37
CA GLN A 224 -21.43 1.37 -10.53
C GLN A 224 -21.00 1.34 -9.06
N TYR A 225 -19.77 0.88 -8.80
CA TYR A 225 -19.16 0.92 -7.47
C TYR A 225 -19.18 2.33 -6.83
N LYS A 226 -18.80 3.37 -7.59
CA LYS A 226 -18.80 4.76 -7.09
C LYS A 226 -20.20 5.24 -6.76
N SER A 227 -21.19 4.90 -7.59
CA SER A 227 -22.58 5.23 -7.35
C SER A 227 -23.10 4.58 -6.06
N ALA A 228 -22.87 3.26 -5.91
CA ALA A 228 -23.23 2.50 -4.71
C ALA A 228 -22.55 3.05 -3.45
N SER A 229 -21.24 3.25 -3.50
CA SER A 229 -20.49 3.83 -2.37
C SER A 229 -20.98 5.22 -1.99
N ALA A 230 -21.27 6.10 -2.97
CA ALA A 230 -21.80 7.43 -2.70
C ALA A 230 -23.18 7.37 -2.02
N GLN A 231 -24.03 6.42 -2.42
CA GLN A 231 -25.32 6.19 -1.77
C GLN A 231 -25.15 5.75 -0.32
N ILE A 232 -24.26 4.78 -0.06
CA ILE A 232 -23.97 4.30 1.31
C ILE A 232 -23.40 5.43 2.17
N ARG A 233 -22.50 6.27 1.64
CA ARG A 233 -21.98 7.43 2.39
C ARG A 233 -23.10 8.41 2.76
N LYS A 234 -24.07 8.64 1.87
CA LYS A 234 -25.20 9.53 2.15
C LYS A 234 -26.09 8.98 3.27
N THR A 235 -26.31 7.66 3.31
CA THR A 235 -27.16 7.01 4.31
C THR A 235 -26.45 6.79 5.65
N ALA A 236 -25.13 6.57 5.63
CA ALA A 236 -24.34 6.29 6.83
C ALA A 236 -23.91 7.54 7.62
N VAL A 237 -24.05 8.76 7.06
CA VAL A 237 -23.74 9.98 7.80
C VAL A 237 -24.83 10.19 8.87
N PRO A 238 -24.48 10.17 10.17
CA PRO A 238 -25.45 10.44 11.21
C PRO A 238 -26.02 11.85 11.02
N PRO A 239 -27.33 12.07 11.23
CA PRO A 239 -27.92 13.39 11.10
C PRO A 239 -27.14 14.35 11.99
N LYS A 240 -26.52 15.37 11.38
CA LYS A 240 -25.82 16.42 12.14
C LYS A 240 -26.83 16.95 13.15
N ALA A 241 -26.55 16.76 14.45
CA ALA A 241 -27.37 17.29 15.52
C ALA A 241 -27.71 18.74 15.17
N ALA A 242 -28.99 19.00 14.94
CA ALA A 242 -29.44 20.33 14.58
C ALA A 242 -28.90 21.26 15.66
N LYS A 243 -27.99 22.16 15.29
CA LYS A 243 -27.48 23.17 16.22
C LYS A 243 -28.71 23.90 16.71
N ALA A 244 -29.17 23.58 17.91
CA ALA A 244 -30.26 24.24 18.57
C ALA A 244 -29.79 25.69 18.71
N LYS A 245 -30.21 26.55 17.78
CA LYS A 245 -30.11 27.99 17.94
C LYS A 245 -31.00 28.31 19.12
N ALA A 246 -30.39 28.39 20.30
CA ALA A 246 -30.99 28.93 21.50
C ALA A 246 -31.40 30.37 21.18
N LYS A 247 -32.63 30.54 20.70
CA LYS A 247 -33.28 31.84 20.56
C LYS A 247 -33.78 32.22 21.95
N ALA A 248 -32.83 32.58 22.82
CA ALA A 248 -33.14 33.25 24.07
C ALA A 248 -33.51 34.71 23.75
N SER A 249 -34.73 34.93 23.27
CA SER A 249 -35.32 36.26 23.20
C SER A 249 -36.00 36.56 24.53
N ALA A 250 -35.32 37.43 25.29
CA ALA A 250 -35.74 38.15 26.47
C ALA A 250 -37.26 38.34 26.63
N LYS A 251 -37.81 37.79 27.72
CA LYS A 251 -39.07 38.23 28.32
C LYS A 251 -38.85 38.49 29.80
N ALA A 252 -38.14 39.58 30.10
CA ALA A 252 -37.96 40.07 31.46
C ALA A 252 -37.83 41.60 31.45
N LYS A 253 -38.98 42.30 31.44
CA LYS A 253 -39.21 43.60 32.09
C LYS A 253 -40.57 44.15 31.67
N ALA A 254 -41.55 44.06 32.56
CA ALA A 254 -42.59 45.06 32.77
C ALA A 254 -43.56 44.53 33.85
N ASN A 255 -43.15 44.63 35.12
CA ASN A 255 -44.14 44.79 36.18
C ASN A 255 -43.51 45.57 37.34
N ALA A 256 -43.44 46.89 37.16
CA ALA A 256 -43.27 47.84 38.24
C ALA A 256 -44.48 48.77 38.13
N GLY A 257 -45.58 48.39 38.78
CA GLY A 257 -46.73 49.27 39.00
C GLY A 257 -46.39 50.26 40.13
N PRO A 258 -46.77 51.54 40.00
CA PRO A 258 -46.48 52.56 41.00
C PRO A 258 -47.45 52.45 42.17
N SER A 259 -46.90 52.71 43.35
CA SER A 259 -47.60 52.95 44.60
C SER A 259 -48.57 54.12 44.50
N THR A 260 -49.79 53.93 45.00
CA THR A 260 -50.59 54.91 45.76
C THR A 260 -51.63 54.15 46.56
#